data_AF-A0A8T4CI07-F1
#
_entry.id   AF-A0A8T4CI07-F1
#
_cell.length_a   1.000
_cell.length_b   1.000
_cell.length_c   1.000
_cell.angle_alpha   90.00
_cell.angle_beta   90.00
_cell.angle_gamma   90.00
#
_symmetry.space_group_name_H-M   'P 1'
#
loop_
_entity.id
_entity.type
_entity.pdbx_description
1 polymer ?
#
loop_
_entity_poly.entity_id
_entity_poly.type
_entity_poly.pdbx_seq_one_letter_code
_entity_poly.pdbx_strand_id
1 'polypeptide(L)'
;DVTVAGDMPGIREFDANVKMGKGPTLTVADAGLITHPKVLRLLLDVAEENKIAYQLETGLPGSTDAARISLTRQGVPSGTVSVAVRYIHSPVSMLSLKDAENAAKLAAAAIQKIQKHF
;
A
#
# COMPACT_ATOMS: atom_id res chain seq x y z
N ASP A 1 0.30 4.98 4.00
CA ASP A 1 0.98 4.41 5.18
C ASP A 1 2.41 4.04 4.81
N VAL A 2 3.15 3.39 5.69
CA VAL A 2 4.42 2.72 5.39
C VAL A 2 4.26 1.22 5.60
N THR A 3 5.16 0.44 5.00
CA THR A 3 5.25 -1.00 5.24
C THR A 3 6.71 -1.45 5.39
N VAL A 4 6.92 -2.65 5.93
CA VAL A 4 8.22 -3.26 6.15
C VAL A 4 8.85 -3.65 4.82
N ALA A 5 10.01 -3.08 4.50
CA ALA A 5 10.83 -3.58 3.40
C ALA A 5 11.47 -4.94 3.76
N GLY A 6 11.12 -6.00 3.04
CA GLY A 6 11.63 -7.36 3.24
C GLY A 6 12.99 -7.66 2.59
N ASP A 7 13.68 -6.64 2.09
CA ASP A 7 15.00 -6.75 1.47
C ASP A 7 16.17 -6.60 2.48
N MET A 8 15.87 -6.68 3.78
CA MET A 8 16.85 -6.63 4.86
C MET A 8 17.41 -8.03 5.18
N PRO A 9 18.70 -8.16 5.54
CA PRO A 9 19.28 -9.43 5.94
C PRO A 9 18.50 -10.09 7.09
N GLY A 10 18.20 -11.38 6.95
CA GLY A 10 17.49 -12.17 7.96
C GLY A 10 15.96 -12.16 7.85
N ILE A 11 15.37 -11.37 6.94
CA ILE A 11 13.93 -11.39 6.67
C ILE A 11 13.64 -12.38 5.54
N ARG A 12 12.67 -13.29 5.75
CA ARG A 12 12.21 -14.20 4.70
C ARG A 12 11.13 -13.50 3.88
N GLU A 13 10.98 -13.91 2.62
CA GLU A 13 9.96 -13.36 1.74
C GLU A 13 8.52 -13.57 2.26
N PHE A 14 8.30 -14.63 3.05
CA PHE A 14 7.03 -14.85 3.75
C PHE A 14 6.78 -13.86 4.89
N ASP A 15 7.85 -13.37 5.55
CA ASP A 15 7.71 -12.43 6.66
C ASP A 15 7.44 -10.99 6.14
N ALA A 16 8.03 -10.64 5.00
CA ALA A 16 7.72 -9.42 4.25
C ALA A 16 8.13 -9.60 2.79
N ASN A 17 7.17 -9.48 1.87
CA ASN A 17 7.39 -9.74 0.44
C ASN A 17 7.74 -8.48 -0.38
N VAL A 18 7.48 -7.29 0.17
CA VAL A 18 7.69 -6.00 -0.51
C VAL A 18 9.13 -5.53 -0.38
N LYS A 19 9.66 -4.88 -1.42
CA LYS A 19 11.06 -4.46 -1.50
C LYS A 19 11.16 -2.96 -1.79
N MET A 20 12.20 -2.32 -1.26
CA MET A 20 12.45 -0.91 -1.52
C MET A 20 12.91 -0.71 -2.98
N GLY A 21 12.50 0.39 -3.59
CA GLY A 21 12.83 0.75 -4.98
C GLY A 21 12.00 0.00 -6.03
N LYS A 22 10.95 -0.71 -5.62
CA LYS A 22 10.06 -1.48 -6.50
C LYS A 22 8.68 -0.85 -6.64
N GLY A 23 8.51 0.40 -6.20
CA GLY A 23 7.27 1.16 -6.30
C GLY A 23 6.39 1.07 -5.04
N PRO A 24 5.33 1.90 -4.98
CA PRO A 24 4.34 1.85 -3.91
C PRO A 24 3.72 0.46 -3.76
N THR A 25 3.32 0.17 -2.53
CA THR A 25 2.65 -1.06 -2.15
C THR A 25 1.15 -0.84 -2.05
N LEU A 26 0.38 -1.79 -2.59
CA LEU A 26 -1.07 -1.88 -2.45
C LEU A 26 -1.39 -3.09 -1.57
N THR A 27 -2.00 -2.82 -0.41
CA THR A 27 -2.39 -3.89 0.51
C THR A 27 -3.61 -4.61 -0.04
N VAL A 28 -3.51 -5.92 -0.23
CA VAL A 28 -4.65 -6.79 -0.58
C VAL A 28 -5.37 -7.23 0.69
N ALA A 29 -4.59 -7.68 1.69
CA ALA A 29 -5.09 -8.02 3.02
C ALA A 29 -3.99 -7.90 4.09
N ASP A 30 -4.36 -7.37 5.25
CA ASP A 30 -3.56 -7.36 6.47
C ASP A 30 -4.36 -7.96 7.65
N ALA A 31 -3.85 -7.89 8.88
CA ALA A 31 -4.52 -8.49 10.04
C ALA A 31 -5.87 -7.83 10.41
N GLY A 32 -6.13 -6.61 9.93
CA GLY A 32 -7.34 -5.84 10.26
C GLY A 32 -8.20 -5.44 9.05
N LEU A 33 -7.68 -5.54 7.82
CA LEU A 33 -8.36 -5.13 6.60
C LEU A 33 -8.21 -6.17 5.50
N ILE A 34 -9.34 -6.56 4.92
CA ILE A 34 -9.37 -7.06 3.54
C ILE A 34 -9.78 -5.88 2.67
N THR A 35 -8.90 -5.46 1.76
CA THR A 35 -9.14 -4.25 0.97
C THR A 35 -10.39 -4.42 0.11
N HIS A 36 -11.25 -3.41 0.11
CA HIS A 36 -12.49 -3.46 -0.67
C HIS A 36 -12.16 -3.63 -2.17
N PRO A 37 -12.77 -4.60 -2.89
CA PRO A 37 -12.33 -4.99 -4.24
C PRO A 37 -12.39 -3.84 -5.25
N LYS A 38 -13.39 -2.96 -5.16
CA LYS A 38 -13.45 -1.75 -6.01
C LYS A 38 -12.31 -0.76 -5.75
N VAL A 39 -11.85 -0.63 -4.50
CA VAL A 39 -10.74 0.26 -4.15
C VAL A 39 -9.44 -0.32 -4.67
N LEU A 40 -9.21 -1.62 -4.45
CA LEU A 40 -8.03 -2.30 -5.00
C LEU A 40 -8.01 -2.20 -6.54
N ARG A 41 -9.14 -2.45 -7.20
CA ARG A 41 -9.25 -2.35 -8.66
C ARG A 41 -8.94 -0.94 -9.17
N LEU A 42 -9.50 0.10 -8.55
CA LEU A 42 -9.19 1.49 -8.87
C LEU A 42 -7.67 1.75 -8.82
N LEU A 43 -7.00 1.32 -7.75
CA LEU A 43 -5.57 1.55 -7.57
C LEU A 43 -4.73 0.79 -8.60
N LEU A 44 -5.09 -0.46 -8.89
CA LEU A 44 -4.45 -1.28 -9.92
C LEU A 44 -4.59 -0.66 -11.31
N ASP A 45 -5.83 -0.35 -11.72
CA ASP A 45 -6.11 0.20 -13.06
C ASP A 45 -5.38 1.55 -13.23
N VAL A 46 -5.43 2.42 -12.22
CA VAL A 46 -4.72 3.70 -12.26
C VAL A 46 -3.21 3.50 -12.37
N ALA A 47 -2.63 2.56 -11.62
CA ALA A 47 -1.20 2.29 -11.67
C ALA A 47 -0.79 1.78 -13.07
N GLU A 48 -1.53 0.84 -13.63
CA GLU A 48 -1.30 0.27 -14.96
C GLU A 48 -1.43 1.34 -16.07
N GLU A 49 -2.52 2.12 -16.07
CA GLU A 49 -2.79 3.16 -17.06
C GLU A 49 -1.72 4.27 -17.05
N ASN A 50 -1.17 4.59 -15.88
CA ASN A 50 -0.13 5.62 -15.71
C ASN A 50 1.29 5.03 -15.74
N LYS A 51 1.45 3.72 -15.97
CA LYS A 51 2.74 3.01 -15.97
C LYS A 51 3.54 3.21 -14.68
N ILE A 52 2.84 3.28 -13.54
CA ILE A 52 3.45 3.38 -12.22
C ILE A 52 3.69 1.95 -11.73
N ALA A 53 4.97 1.60 -11.50
CA ALA A 53 5.30 0.33 -10.88
C ALA A 53 4.70 0.25 -9.47
N TYR A 54 4.15 -0.89 -9.10
CA TYR A 54 3.58 -1.13 -7.77
C TYR A 54 3.86 -2.57 -7.32
N GLN A 55 3.65 -2.82 -6.04
CA GLN A 55 3.76 -4.13 -5.41
C GLN A 55 2.45 -4.48 -4.73
N LEU A 56 2.14 -5.78 -4.64
CA LEU A 56 1.03 -6.27 -3.84
C LEU A 56 1.56 -6.81 -2.52
N GLU A 57 0.84 -6.49 -1.45
CA GLU A 57 1.16 -6.92 -0.10
C GLU A 57 0.02 -7.72 0.50
N THR A 58 0.39 -8.81 1.16
CA THR A 58 -0.52 -9.70 1.86
C THR A 58 0.15 -10.21 3.13
N GLY A 59 -0.61 -10.33 4.22
CA GLY A 59 -0.23 -11.22 5.32
C GLY A 59 0.79 -10.67 6.32
N LEU A 60 0.94 -9.33 6.42
CA LEU A 60 1.72 -8.75 7.51
C LEU A 60 0.96 -8.82 8.84
N PRO A 61 1.64 -9.09 9.97
CA PRO A 61 1.05 -9.16 11.31
C PRO A 61 0.65 -7.78 11.89
N GLY A 62 0.32 -6.81 11.04
CA GLY A 62 -0.09 -5.45 11.40
C GLY A 62 -1.43 -5.06 10.78
N SER A 63 -1.94 -3.92 11.19
CA SER A 63 -3.13 -3.28 10.60
C SER A 63 -2.91 -1.77 10.52
N THR A 64 -3.69 -1.12 9.67
CA THR A 64 -3.60 0.33 9.43
C THR A 64 -4.91 1.04 9.83
N ASP A 65 -4.94 2.37 9.76
CA ASP A 65 -6.17 3.15 9.98
C ASP A 65 -7.30 2.74 9.03
N ALA A 66 -6.96 2.25 7.83
CA ALA A 66 -7.94 1.79 6.85
C ALA A 66 -8.81 0.64 7.38
N ALA A 67 -8.29 -0.21 8.28
CA ALA A 67 -9.08 -1.23 8.96
C ALA A 67 -10.22 -0.62 9.78
N ARG A 68 -9.91 0.41 10.59
CA ARG A 68 -10.90 1.10 11.43
C ARG A 68 -11.86 1.96 10.61
N ILE A 69 -11.35 2.64 9.57
CA ILE A 69 -12.17 3.43 8.64
C ILE A 69 -13.17 2.51 7.94
N SER A 70 -12.73 1.30 7.52
CA SER A 70 -13.61 0.37 6.81
C SER A 70 -14.83 -0.05 7.61
N LEU A 71 -14.75 -0.08 8.94
CA LEU A 71 -15.82 -0.46 9.85
C LEU A 71 -16.72 0.71 10.27
N THR A 72 -16.43 1.92 9.81
CA THR A 72 -17.16 3.12 10.23
C THR A 72 -18.55 3.20 9.57
N ARG A 73 -19.59 3.54 10.35
CA ARG A 73 -21.00 3.64 9.91
C ARG A 73 -21.51 2.34 9.28
N GLN A 74 -21.89 2.37 8.00
CA GLN A 74 -22.38 1.23 7.23
C GLN A 74 -21.27 0.53 6.44
N GLY A 75 -20.01 0.88 6.72
CA GLY A 75 -18.85 0.43 5.99
C GLY A 75 -18.37 1.47 4.97
N VAL A 76 -17.08 1.80 5.01
CA VAL A 76 -16.45 2.72 4.06
C VAL A 76 -15.49 1.91 3.18
N PRO A 77 -15.70 1.83 1.85
CA PRO A 77 -14.74 1.19 0.96
C PRO A 77 -13.34 1.79 1.17
N SER A 78 -12.43 0.97 1.69
CA SER A 78 -11.10 1.41 2.14
C SER A 78 -10.01 0.50 1.59
N GLY A 79 -8.81 1.07 1.46
CA GLY A 79 -7.59 0.40 1.02
C GLY A 79 -6.40 1.30 1.31
N THR A 80 -5.20 0.73 1.23
CA THR A 80 -3.98 1.43 1.64
C THR A 80 -2.98 1.48 0.48
N VAL A 81 -2.42 2.68 0.26
CA VAL A 81 -1.20 2.89 -0.53
C VAL A 81 -0.05 3.13 0.46
N SER A 82 0.98 2.31 0.36
CA SER A 82 2.12 2.32 1.28
C SER A 82 3.44 2.48 0.55
N VAL A 83 4.48 2.92 1.28
CA VAL A 83 5.87 2.91 0.80
C VAL A 83 6.65 1.90 1.62
N ALA A 84 7.49 1.08 0.97
CA ALA A 84 8.38 0.16 1.66
C ALA A 84 9.49 0.93 2.39
N VAL A 85 9.58 0.72 3.70
CA VAL A 85 10.49 1.43 4.61
C VAL A 85 11.28 0.42 5.44
N ARG A 86 12.58 0.67 5.60
CA ARG A 86 13.45 -0.07 6.50
C ARG A 86 13.45 0.59 7.88
N TYR A 87 13.51 -0.23 8.92
CA TYR A 87 13.54 0.21 10.32
C TYR A 87 12.31 1.06 10.72
N ILE A 88 11.11 0.64 10.30
CA ILE A 88 9.86 1.27 10.75
C ILE A 88 9.77 1.21 12.28
N HIS A 89 9.15 2.22 12.89
CA HIS A 89 9.07 2.41 14.35
C HIS A 89 10.41 2.61 15.09
N SER A 90 11.53 2.74 14.38
CA SER A 90 12.78 3.20 14.98
C SER A 90 12.93 4.73 14.90
N PRO A 91 13.88 5.34 15.65
CA PRO A 91 14.15 6.78 15.54
C PRO A 91 14.64 7.23 14.16
N VAL A 92 15.22 6.31 13.37
CA VAL A 92 15.73 6.60 12.02
C VAL A 92 15.27 5.50 11.07
N SER A 93 14.38 5.88 10.15
CA SER A 93 13.91 4.99 9.09
C SER A 93 14.49 5.39 7.74
N MET A 94 14.45 4.48 6.77
CA MET A 94 14.94 4.72 5.41
C MET A 94 13.91 4.30 4.37
N LEU A 95 13.74 5.13 3.35
CA LEU A 95 12.80 4.92 2.25
C LEU A 95 13.43 5.30 0.90
N SER A 96 12.82 4.83 -0.19
CA SER A 96 13.14 5.27 -1.54
C SER A 96 12.34 6.52 -1.90
N LEU A 97 13.02 7.62 -2.24
CA LEU A 97 12.35 8.86 -2.69
C LEU A 97 11.53 8.62 -3.97
N LYS A 98 12.02 7.74 -4.85
CA LYS A 98 11.30 7.34 -6.08
C LYS A 98 9.99 6.63 -5.76
N ASP A 99 9.98 5.76 -4.75
CA ASP A 99 8.75 5.06 -4.36
C ASP A 99 7.75 6.02 -3.71
N ALA A 100 8.24 6.96 -2.88
CA ALA A 100 7.40 8.00 -2.29
C ALA A 100 6.79 8.93 -3.37
N GLU A 101 7.57 9.34 -4.36
CA GLU A 101 7.06 10.13 -5.48
C GLU A 101 6.01 9.36 -6.30
N ASN A 102 6.27 8.07 -6.57
CA ASN A 102 5.31 7.21 -7.27
C ASN A 102 4.03 6.97 -6.46
N ALA A 103 4.13 6.84 -5.13
CA ALA A 103 2.98 6.73 -4.24
C ALA A 103 2.11 8.00 -4.32
N ALA A 104 2.73 9.19 -4.30
CA ALA A 104 2.03 10.46 -4.44
C ALA A 104 1.35 10.58 -5.81
N LYS A 105 2.05 10.22 -6.90
CA LYS A 105 1.48 10.19 -8.26
C LYS A 105 0.28 9.25 -8.35
N LEU A 106 0.41 8.05 -7.78
CA LEU A 106 -0.66 7.05 -7.78
C LEU A 106 -1.89 7.56 -7.02
N ALA A 107 -1.71 8.11 -5.81
CA ALA A 107 -2.80 8.66 -5.02
C ALA A 107 -3.51 9.82 -5.76
N ALA A 108 -2.75 10.75 -6.35
CA ALA A 108 -3.31 11.86 -7.11
C ALA A 108 -4.11 11.38 -8.33
N ALA A 109 -3.55 10.44 -9.09
CA ALA A 109 -4.23 9.87 -10.26
C ALA A 109 -5.48 9.05 -9.88
N ALA A 110 -5.46 8.36 -8.73
CA ALA A 110 -6.60 7.61 -8.25
C ALA A 110 -7.78 8.51 -7.88
N ILE A 111 -7.51 9.66 -7.24
CA ILE A 111 -8.52 10.67 -6.94
C ILE A 111 -9.16 11.20 -8.23
N GLN A 112 -8.38 11.43 -9.29
CA GLN A 112 -8.91 11.90 -10.58
C GLN A 112 -9.79 10.86 -11.30
N LYS A 113 -9.58 9.56 -11.04
CA LYS A 113 -10.32 8.46 -11.69
C LYS A 113 -11.39 7.81 -10.82
N ILE A 114 -11.60 8.30 -9.58
CA ILE A 114 -12.50 7.69 -8.61
C ILE A 114 -13.94 7.59 -9.10
N GLN A 115 -14.44 8.62 -9.81
CA GLN A 115 -15.81 8.68 -10.37
C GLN A 115 -16.09 7.60 -11.44
N LYS A 116 -15.05 6.98 -12.01
CA LYS A 116 -15.24 5.88 -12.97
C LYS A 116 -15.49 4.54 -12.28
N HIS A 117 -15.20 4.44 -10.98
CA HIS A 117 -15.24 3.20 -10.21
C HIS A 117 -16.34 3.18 -9.14
N PHE A 118 -16.82 4.36 -8.74
CA PHE A 118 -17.89 4.60 -7.76
C PHE A 118 -18.89 5.60 -8.33
#